data_AF-A0A1V5SWN0-F1
#
_entry.id   AF-A0A1V5SWN0-F1
#
_cell.length_a   1.000
_cell.length_b   1.000
_cell.length_c   1.000
_cell.angle_alpha   90.00
_cell.angle_beta   90.00
_cell.angle_gamma   90.00
#
_symmetry.space_group_name_H-M   'P 1'
#
loop_
_entity.id
_entity.type
_entity.pdbx_description
1 polymer ?
#
loop_
_entity_poly.entity_id
_entity_poly.type
_entity_poly.pdbx_seq_one_letter_code
_entity_poly.pdbx_strand_id
1 'polypeptide(L)'
;MSKGQAKRLTKQHSLSGGASGIFGKDAQAHDVSVHRVGMSVFNALKKDYQKYRFRFRKFIGKQEINKKLNSIDRRLGKTLFVKESKIKPDGGIIEVQDKDKRWRVVLVSEAKYQGKDVENIKAGILVGKNKDQDLMVAGNAIERVYKNISEIRNFMLDEYHFPCAVFLQGSNFATETVQAFRPDGSFVEIRSDSGAMNRIDRVTAANYCMPINRNYCKNIFIGHKNSSIMLQAASIYARCNPWRENEMREIMMDIARTSIDILNQLG
;
A
#
# COMPACT_ATOMS: atom_id res chain seq x y z
N MET A 1 29.48 5.41 1.59
CA MET A 1 28.67 6.61 1.28
C MET A 1 29.58 7.83 1.24
N SER A 2 29.64 8.58 0.14
CA SER A 2 30.53 9.75 0.08
C SER A 2 29.98 10.90 0.94
N LYS A 3 30.85 11.65 1.62
CA LYS A 3 30.49 12.76 2.53
C LYS A 3 29.56 13.81 1.89
N GLY A 4 29.54 13.91 0.56
CA GLY A 4 28.67 14.83 -0.20
C GLY A 4 27.20 14.40 -0.28
N GLN A 5 26.91 13.09 -0.35
CA GLN A 5 25.53 12.59 -0.39
C GLN A 5 24.81 12.83 0.93
N ALA A 6 25.47 12.55 2.06
CA ALA A 6 24.92 12.79 3.39
C ALA A 6 24.55 14.28 3.58
N LYS A 7 25.47 15.21 3.26
CA LYS A 7 25.20 16.66 3.34
C LYS A 7 24.04 17.11 2.45
N ARG A 8 23.94 16.56 1.23
CA ARG A 8 22.84 16.89 0.30
C ARG A 8 21.48 16.41 0.82
N LEU A 9 21.42 15.17 1.32
CA LEU A 9 20.23 14.59 1.94
C LEU A 9 19.78 15.39 3.17
N THR A 10 20.72 15.78 4.05
CA THR A 10 20.41 16.62 5.21
C THR A 10 19.86 17.98 4.79
N LYS A 11 20.49 18.65 3.80
CA LYS A 11 20.02 19.95 3.31
C LYS A 11 18.63 19.85 2.68
N GLN A 12 18.35 18.80 1.90
CA GLN A 12 17.02 18.55 1.36
C GLN A 12 15.99 18.27 2.47
N HIS A 13 16.32 17.43 3.44
CA HIS A 13 15.46 17.14 4.61
C HIS A 13 15.14 18.39 5.43
N SER A 14 16.10 19.29 5.63
CA SER A 14 15.89 20.54 6.37
C SER A 14 15.03 21.53 5.58
N LEU A 15 15.26 21.66 4.27
CA LEU A 15 14.45 22.53 3.40
C LEU A 15 13.01 22.01 3.21
N SER A 16 12.82 20.69 3.28
CA SER A 16 11.53 20.04 3.13
C SER A 16 10.76 19.90 4.46
N GLY A 17 11.17 20.56 5.55
CA GLY A 17 10.46 20.47 6.84
C GLY A 17 10.44 19.06 7.45
N GLY A 18 11.49 18.27 7.23
CA GLY A 18 11.57 16.87 7.67
C GLY A 18 10.94 15.88 6.70
N ALA A 19 10.58 14.69 7.19
CA ALA A 19 10.04 13.61 6.34
C ALA A 19 8.71 13.99 5.65
N SER A 20 7.93 14.90 6.24
CA SER A 20 6.59 15.26 5.78
C SER A 20 6.58 16.13 4.51
N GLY A 21 7.57 17.01 4.30
CA GLY A 21 7.65 17.80 3.06
C GLY A 21 8.57 17.22 1.99
N ILE A 22 9.12 16.01 2.20
CA ILE A 22 9.78 15.24 1.12
C ILE A 22 8.75 14.76 0.09
N PHE A 23 7.50 14.57 0.54
CA PHE A 23 6.40 14.15 -0.31
C PHE A 23 5.77 15.37 -1.02
N GLY A 24 5.53 15.25 -2.33
CA GLY A 24 4.82 16.29 -3.08
C GLY A 24 3.35 16.41 -2.69
N LYS A 25 2.72 17.51 -3.11
CA LYS A 25 1.27 17.73 -2.92
C LYS A 25 0.42 16.56 -3.42
N ASP A 26 0.76 15.96 -4.56
CA ASP A 26 0.00 14.83 -5.12
C ASP A 26 0.12 13.55 -4.29
N ALA A 27 1.30 13.30 -3.72
CA ALA A 27 1.51 12.18 -2.80
C ALA A 27 0.71 12.38 -1.50
N GLN A 28 0.74 13.59 -0.94
CA GLN A 28 -0.07 13.93 0.24
C GLN A 28 -1.58 13.83 -0.05
N ALA A 29 -2.03 14.27 -1.22
CA ALA A 29 -3.42 14.16 -1.64
C ALA A 29 -3.87 12.70 -1.80
N HIS A 30 -3.01 11.85 -2.36
CA HIS A 30 -3.27 10.40 -2.48
C HIS A 30 -3.39 9.74 -1.10
N ASP A 31 -2.49 10.06 -0.17
CA ASP A 31 -2.51 9.54 1.20
C ASP A 31 -3.75 10.03 1.99
N VAL A 32 -4.11 11.31 1.87
CA VAL A 32 -5.32 11.87 2.48
C VAL A 32 -6.58 11.21 1.89
N SER A 33 -6.59 10.98 0.58
CA SER A 33 -7.70 10.35 -0.12
C SER A 33 -7.92 8.91 0.37
N VAL A 34 -6.87 8.09 0.45
CA VAL A 34 -7.00 6.70 0.93
C VAL A 34 -7.50 6.64 2.37
N HIS A 35 -7.07 7.57 3.24
CA HIS A 35 -7.55 7.66 4.62
C HIS A 35 -9.05 7.98 4.70
N ARG A 36 -9.48 9.00 3.94
CA ARG A 36 -10.89 9.40 3.88
C ARG A 36 -11.76 8.27 3.34
N VAL A 37 -11.31 7.58 2.29
CA VAL A 37 -12.01 6.41 1.74
C VAL A 37 -12.07 5.27 2.76
N GLY A 38 -10.97 4.96 3.47
CA GLY A 38 -10.97 3.95 4.53
C GLY A 38 -11.99 4.25 5.63
N MET A 39 -12.11 5.52 6.05
CA MET A 39 -13.16 5.96 6.98
C MET A 39 -14.56 5.83 6.40
N SER A 40 -14.75 6.14 5.10
CA SER A 40 -16.02 5.93 4.42
C SER A 40 -16.42 4.46 4.39
N VAL A 41 -15.49 3.56 4.11
CA VAL A 41 -15.70 2.10 4.10
C VAL A 41 -16.07 1.62 5.50
N PHE A 42 -15.37 2.07 6.54
CA PHE A 42 -15.71 1.77 7.93
C PHE A 42 -17.15 2.15 8.28
N ASN A 43 -17.59 3.34 7.88
CA ASN A 43 -18.96 3.80 8.12
C ASN A 43 -19.99 2.99 7.31
N ALA A 44 -19.68 2.64 6.07
CA ALA A 44 -20.53 1.79 5.24
C ALA A 44 -20.70 0.39 5.84
N LEU A 45 -19.60 -0.25 6.28
CA LEU A 45 -19.65 -1.56 6.92
C LEU A 45 -20.52 -1.55 8.18
N LYS A 46 -20.44 -0.51 9.02
CA LYS A 46 -21.33 -0.38 10.18
C LYS A 46 -22.81 -0.29 9.80
N LYS A 47 -23.12 0.35 8.68
CA LYS A 47 -24.48 0.50 8.19
C LYS A 47 -25.02 -0.80 7.57
N ASP A 48 -24.18 -1.48 6.78
CA ASP A 48 -24.53 -2.70 6.06
C ASP A 48 -24.62 -3.91 7.00
N TYR A 49 -23.79 -3.93 8.06
CA TYR A 49 -23.62 -5.05 8.98
C TYR A 49 -23.94 -4.65 10.44
N GLN A 50 -25.16 -4.14 10.69
CA GLN A 50 -25.55 -3.52 11.97
C GLN A 50 -25.41 -4.42 13.21
N LYS A 51 -25.43 -5.76 13.02
CA LYS A 51 -25.26 -6.74 14.09
C LYS A 51 -23.80 -6.89 14.55
N TYR A 52 -22.85 -6.46 13.72
CA TYR A 52 -21.43 -6.60 13.99
C TYR A 52 -20.88 -5.32 14.65
N ARG A 53 -19.86 -5.49 15.50
CA ARG A 53 -19.15 -4.36 16.10
C ARG A 53 -17.85 -4.15 15.34
N PHE A 54 -17.74 -2.98 14.70
CA PHE A 54 -16.52 -2.57 13.99
C PHE A 54 -15.73 -1.54 14.80
N ARG A 55 -14.41 -1.51 14.59
CA ARG A 55 -13.56 -0.39 15.00
C ARG A 55 -12.58 -0.01 13.90
N PHE A 56 -12.18 1.25 13.90
CA PHE A 56 -11.14 1.79 13.03
C PHE A 56 -9.90 2.10 13.87
N ARG A 57 -8.72 1.75 13.35
CA ARG A 57 -7.43 2.00 13.99
C ARG A 57 -6.48 2.68 13.02
N LYS A 58 -5.68 3.59 13.56
CA LYS A 58 -4.63 4.29 12.79
C LYS A 58 -3.28 3.57 12.81
N PHE A 59 -3.09 2.60 13.71
CA PHE A 59 -1.81 1.92 13.90
C PHE A 59 -1.97 0.56 14.58
N ILE A 60 -0.95 -0.29 14.38
CA ILE A 60 -0.74 -1.53 15.12
C ILE A 60 0.64 -1.47 15.77
N GLY A 61 0.71 -1.76 17.06
CA GLY A 61 1.97 -1.75 17.81
C GLY A 61 2.81 -2.98 17.50
N LYS A 62 4.14 -2.84 17.45
CA LYS A 62 5.04 -3.98 17.22
C LYS A 62 4.93 -5.04 18.33
N GLN A 63 4.66 -4.60 19.56
CA GLN A 63 4.34 -5.51 20.68
C GLN A 63 3.13 -6.39 20.41
N GLU A 64 2.09 -5.83 19.79
CA GLU A 64 0.86 -6.56 19.48
C GLU A 64 1.11 -7.64 18.41
N ILE A 65 1.86 -7.28 17.35
CA ILE A 65 2.31 -8.22 16.33
C ILE A 65 3.13 -9.34 16.96
N ASN A 66 4.08 -8.99 17.83
CA ASN A 66 4.92 -9.96 18.52
C ASN A 66 4.10 -10.90 19.43
N LYS A 67 3.14 -10.38 20.19
CA LYS A 67 2.24 -11.20 21.03
C LYS A 67 1.43 -12.17 20.19
N LYS A 68 0.90 -11.72 19.05
CA LYS A 68 0.14 -12.54 18.11
C LYS A 68 1.00 -13.66 17.51
N LEU A 69 2.18 -13.33 17.00
CA LEU A 69 3.16 -14.33 16.55
C LEU A 69 3.51 -15.34 17.65
N ASN A 70 3.74 -14.87 18.88
CA ASN A 70 4.09 -15.74 20.00
C ASN A 70 2.95 -16.69 20.41
N SER A 71 1.69 -16.28 20.24
CA SER A 71 0.53 -17.14 20.45
C SER A 71 0.39 -18.26 19.43
N ILE A 72 0.99 -18.11 18.24
CA ILE A 72 1.01 -19.14 17.19
C ILE A 72 2.17 -20.12 17.42
N ASP A 73 3.37 -19.62 17.69
CA ASP A 73 4.54 -20.44 18.00
C ASP A 73 5.43 -19.72 19.03
N ARG A 74 5.80 -20.43 20.09
CA ARG A 74 6.61 -19.89 21.21
C ARG A 74 7.97 -19.35 20.78
N ARG A 75 8.50 -19.71 19.61
CA ARG A 75 9.77 -19.20 19.05
C ARG A 75 9.63 -17.82 18.41
N LEU A 76 8.43 -17.43 18.00
CA LEU A 76 8.18 -16.20 17.24
C LEU A 76 7.90 -15.00 18.16
N GLY A 77 8.07 -13.78 17.62
CA GLY A 77 7.72 -12.53 18.29
C GLY A 77 8.63 -12.12 19.46
N LYS A 78 9.89 -12.56 19.50
CA LYS A 78 10.79 -12.38 20.66
C LYS A 78 11.49 -11.03 20.75
N THR A 79 11.68 -10.35 19.63
CA THR A 79 12.55 -9.17 19.56
C THR A 79 11.75 -7.88 19.54
N LEU A 80 12.12 -6.94 20.42
CA LEU A 80 11.60 -5.58 20.41
C LEU A 80 12.63 -4.62 21.03
N PHE A 81 13.30 -3.84 20.17
CA PHE A 81 14.33 -2.89 20.62
C PHE A 81 13.74 -1.57 21.10
N VAL A 82 12.65 -1.11 20.46
CA VAL A 82 11.97 0.16 20.77
C VAL A 82 10.51 -0.14 21.10
N LYS A 83 10.10 0.10 22.34
CA LYS A 83 8.79 -0.32 22.89
C LYS A 83 7.60 0.33 22.16
N GLU A 84 7.77 1.57 21.73
CA GLU A 84 6.76 2.41 21.09
C GLU A 84 6.64 2.16 19.58
N SER A 85 7.44 1.23 19.04
CA SER A 85 7.44 0.88 17.61
C SER A 85 6.05 0.47 17.15
N LYS A 86 5.65 0.99 15.99
CA LYS A 86 4.33 0.73 15.38
C LYS A 86 4.39 0.90 13.87
N ILE A 87 3.46 0.24 13.18
CA ILE A 87 3.14 0.52 11.79
C ILE A 87 1.90 1.42 11.71
N LYS A 88 1.87 2.29 10.70
CA LYS A 88 0.77 3.21 10.42
C LYS A 88 0.42 3.10 8.93
N PRO A 89 -0.51 2.23 8.54
CA PRO A 89 -1.03 2.19 7.19
C PRO A 89 -1.81 3.47 6.88
N ASP A 90 -1.60 4.06 5.71
CA ASP A 90 -2.15 5.38 5.37
C ASP A 90 -3.68 5.41 5.41
N GLY A 91 -4.31 4.36 4.88
CA GLY A 91 -5.77 4.18 4.89
C GLY A 91 -6.33 3.62 6.20
N GLY A 92 -5.47 3.28 7.16
CA GLY A 92 -5.82 2.70 8.45
C GLY A 92 -6.17 1.21 8.40
N ILE A 93 -6.71 0.73 9.51
CA ILE A 93 -7.09 -0.66 9.74
C ILE A 93 -8.56 -0.69 10.21
N ILE A 94 -9.36 -1.53 9.58
CA ILE A 94 -10.74 -1.82 10.00
C ILE A 94 -10.76 -3.23 10.57
N GLU A 95 -11.37 -3.38 11.74
CA GLU A 95 -11.56 -4.66 12.41
C GLU A 95 -13.04 -4.87 12.77
N VAL A 96 -13.45 -6.13 12.78
CA VAL A 96 -14.76 -6.60 13.27
C VAL A 96 -14.55 -7.48 14.50
N GLN A 97 -15.45 -7.39 15.48
CA GLN A 97 -15.42 -8.26 16.65
C GLN A 97 -16.13 -9.59 16.34
N ASP A 98 -15.45 -10.72 16.54
CA ASP A 98 -16.03 -12.05 16.42
C ASP A 98 -16.84 -12.46 17.67
N LYS A 99 -17.44 -13.67 17.64
CA LYS A 99 -18.24 -14.21 18.73
C LYS A 99 -17.46 -14.38 20.04
N ASP A 100 -16.16 -14.66 19.94
CA ASP A 100 -15.23 -14.82 21.06
C ASP A 100 -14.68 -13.47 21.57
N LYS A 101 -15.29 -12.36 21.11
CA LYS A 101 -14.91 -10.98 21.43
C LYS A 101 -13.52 -10.59 20.93
N ARG A 102 -12.90 -11.37 20.04
CA ARG A 102 -11.62 -11.04 19.42
C ARG A 102 -11.83 -10.10 18.24
N TRP A 103 -10.90 -9.16 18.07
CA TRP A 103 -10.91 -8.24 16.94
C TRP A 103 -10.18 -8.88 15.75
N ARG A 104 -10.88 -8.97 14.62
CA ARG A 104 -10.41 -9.59 13.38
C ARG A 104 -10.29 -8.51 12.32
N VAL A 105 -9.12 -8.40 11.70
CA VAL A 105 -8.86 -7.41 10.66
C VAL A 105 -9.66 -7.76 9.41
N VAL A 106 -10.43 -6.81 8.89
CA VAL A 106 -11.22 -6.96 7.64
C VAL A 106 -10.74 -6.04 6.53
N LEU A 107 -9.94 -5.02 6.84
CA LEU A 107 -9.29 -4.20 5.81
C LEU A 107 -8.04 -3.52 6.37
N VAL A 108 -6.96 -3.53 5.59
CA VAL A 108 -5.82 -2.63 5.73
C VAL A 108 -5.58 -2.00 4.37
N SER A 109 -5.46 -0.68 4.32
CA SER A 109 -5.17 0.02 3.06
C SER A 109 -3.93 0.91 3.16
N GLU A 110 -3.12 0.85 2.11
CA GLU A 110 -1.89 1.62 1.94
C GLU A 110 -1.95 2.35 0.59
N ALA A 111 -1.46 3.58 0.55
CA ALA A 111 -1.32 4.36 -0.67
C ALA A 111 0.15 4.66 -0.92
N LYS A 112 0.60 4.56 -2.17
CA LYS A 112 1.95 4.94 -2.56
C LYS A 112 1.92 5.67 -3.89
N TYR A 113 2.47 6.87 -3.89
CA TYR A 113 2.65 7.69 -5.08
C TYR A 113 4.12 7.72 -5.49
N GLN A 114 4.42 7.46 -6.76
CA GLN A 114 5.78 7.58 -7.29
C GLN A 114 5.77 7.95 -8.78
N GLY A 115 6.62 8.92 -9.13
CA GLY A 115 6.72 9.46 -10.49
C GLY A 115 5.73 10.60 -10.71
N LYS A 116 6.28 11.80 -10.94
CA LYS A 116 5.54 13.07 -11.17
C LYS A 116 5.63 13.55 -12.62
N ASP A 117 5.98 12.64 -13.52
CA ASP A 117 6.37 13.02 -14.88
C ASP A 117 5.18 13.60 -15.64
N VAL A 118 3.96 13.07 -15.41
CA VAL A 118 2.73 13.61 -15.99
C VAL A 118 2.54 15.07 -15.60
N GLU A 119 2.70 15.40 -14.32
CA GLU A 119 2.51 16.73 -13.76
C GLU A 119 3.59 17.69 -14.27
N ASN A 120 4.85 17.23 -14.33
CA ASN A 120 5.95 18.02 -14.88
C ASN A 120 5.76 18.33 -16.37
N ILE A 121 5.38 17.32 -17.18
CA ILE A 121 5.14 17.48 -18.62
C ILE A 121 3.99 18.47 -18.86
N LYS A 122 2.86 18.32 -18.14
CA LYS A 122 1.72 19.25 -18.23
C LYS A 122 2.07 20.68 -17.84
N ALA A 123 3.06 20.86 -16.96
CA ALA A 123 3.56 22.17 -16.57
C ALA A 123 4.69 22.71 -17.48
N GLY A 124 5.12 21.94 -18.48
CA GLY A 124 6.26 22.31 -19.33
C GLY A 124 7.61 22.30 -18.60
N ILE A 125 7.73 21.52 -17.52
CA ILE A 125 8.93 21.47 -16.67
C ILE A 125 9.83 20.33 -17.13
N LEU A 126 11.03 20.67 -17.58
CA LEU A 126 12.11 19.71 -17.79
C LEU A 126 12.81 19.34 -16.48
N VAL A 127 13.17 18.08 -16.38
CA VAL A 127 13.79 17.43 -15.22
C VAL A 127 15.22 16.97 -15.52
N GLY A 128 15.81 16.22 -14.59
CA GLY A 128 17.21 15.79 -14.67
C GLY A 128 18.19 16.80 -14.08
N LYS A 129 19.46 16.42 -13.98
CA LYS A 129 20.51 17.25 -13.37
C LYS A 129 20.70 18.59 -14.10
N ASN A 130 20.58 18.56 -15.42
CA ASN A 130 20.76 19.73 -16.27
C ASN A 130 19.43 20.39 -16.67
N LYS A 131 18.27 19.88 -16.19
CA LYS A 131 16.92 20.35 -16.56
C LYS A 131 16.65 20.29 -18.06
N ASP A 132 17.04 19.18 -18.67
CA ASP A 132 17.05 18.94 -20.12
C ASP A 132 16.29 17.66 -20.52
N GLN A 133 15.65 16.98 -19.56
CA GLN A 133 14.95 15.71 -19.80
C GLN A 133 13.45 15.85 -19.56
N ASP A 134 12.63 15.14 -20.32
CA ASP A 134 11.18 15.10 -20.08
C ASP A 134 10.80 14.17 -18.93
N LEU A 135 11.56 13.10 -18.73
CA LEU A 135 11.25 12.01 -17.79
C LEU A 135 12.37 11.86 -16.75
N MET A 136 12.00 11.72 -15.49
CA MET A 136 12.92 11.44 -14.40
C MET A 136 13.12 9.95 -14.24
N VAL A 137 14.39 9.50 -14.25
CA VAL A 137 14.73 8.11 -13.92
C VAL A 137 14.18 7.76 -12.54
N ALA A 138 13.36 6.71 -12.49
CA ALA A 138 12.60 6.37 -11.31
C ALA A 138 13.49 5.84 -10.16
N GLY A 139 13.23 6.31 -8.94
CA GLY A 139 13.84 5.77 -7.73
C GLY A 139 13.27 4.42 -7.30
N ASN A 140 13.66 3.96 -6.11
CA ASN A 140 13.23 2.69 -5.52
C ASN A 140 12.45 2.84 -4.21
N ALA A 141 11.96 4.04 -3.91
CA ALA A 141 11.28 4.35 -2.65
C ALA A 141 10.05 3.46 -2.37
N ILE A 142 9.38 3.00 -3.43
CA ILE A 142 8.23 2.09 -3.36
C ILE A 142 8.54 0.78 -2.62
N GLU A 143 9.78 0.28 -2.63
CA GLU A 143 10.18 -0.98 -1.97
C GLU A 143 9.87 -0.97 -0.46
N ARG A 144 9.74 0.21 0.16
CA ARG A 144 9.37 0.32 1.58
C ARG A 144 7.98 -0.22 1.90
N VAL A 145 7.10 -0.37 0.90
CA VAL A 145 5.74 -0.91 1.09
C VAL A 145 5.77 -2.32 1.68
N TYR A 146 6.76 -3.14 1.33
CA TYR A 146 6.90 -4.51 1.85
C TYR A 146 6.99 -4.56 3.37
N LYS A 147 7.57 -3.54 4.01
CA LYS A 147 7.70 -3.54 5.46
C LYS A 147 6.32 -3.55 6.11
N ASN A 148 5.36 -2.74 5.66
CA ASN A 148 4.00 -2.76 6.20
C ASN A 148 3.28 -4.07 5.84
N ILE A 149 3.39 -4.52 4.58
CA ILE A 149 2.74 -5.75 4.12
C ILE A 149 3.20 -6.95 4.97
N SER A 150 4.51 -7.12 5.18
CA SER A 150 5.07 -8.22 5.97
C SER A 150 4.66 -8.16 7.45
N GLU A 151 4.56 -6.96 8.02
CA GLU A 151 4.09 -6.80 9.40
C GLU A 151 2.61 -7.19 9.56
N ILE A 152 1.75 -6.87 8.58
CA ILE A 152 0.36 -7.32 8.58
C ILE A 152 0.25 -8.82 8.33
N ARG A 153 1.07 -9.40 7.42
CA ARG A 153 1.10 -10.86 7.21
C ARG A 153 1.39 -11.60 8.50
N ASN A 154 2.42 -11.15 9.21
CA ASN A 154 2.79 -11.69 10.52
C ASN A 154 1.67 -11.54 11.55
N PHE A 155 0.98 -10.40 11.56
CA PHE A 155 -0.14 -10.17 12.48
C PHE A 155 -1.35 -11.04 12.16
N MET A 156 -1.52 -11.44 10.90
CA MET A 156 -2.63 -12.25 10.40
C MET A 156 -2.19 -13.66 10.01
N LEU A 157 -1.09 -14.17 10.61
CA LEU A 157 -0.47 -15.42 10.17
C LEU A 157 -1.37 -16.65 10.39
N ASP A 158 -2.32 -16.58 11.32
CA ASP A 158 -3.32 -17.61 11.61
C ASP A 158 -4.71 -17.28 11.02
N GLU A 159 -4.78 -16.31 10.10
CA GLU A 159 -6.01 -15.94 9.40
C GLU A 159 -6.08 -16.61 8.02
N TYR A 160 -7.29 -16.94 7.55
CA TYR A 160 -7.53 -17.52 6.22
C TYR A 160 -7.76 -16.47 5.13
N HIS A 161 -7.63 -15.19 5.49
CA HIS A 161 -7.73 -14.04 4.60
C HIS A 161 -6.60 -13.05 4.87
N PHE A 162 -6.26 -12.24 3.86
CA PHE A 162 -5.25 -11.20 3.92
C PHE A 162 -5.73 -9.93 3.19
N PRO A 163 -6.54 -9.08 3.85
CA PRO A 163 -7.21 -7.95 3.23
C PRO A 163 -6.33 -6.70 3.16
N CYS A 164 -5.14 -6.85 2.58
CA CYS A 164 -4.20 -5.75 2.38
C CYS A 164 -4.35 -5.18 0.97
N ALA A 165 -4.98 -4.01 0.87
CA ALA A 165 -5.14 -3.24 -0.36
C ALA A 165 -3.99 -2.25 -0.52
N VAL A 166 -3.27 -2.28 -1.64
CA VAL A 166 -2.16 -1.37 -1.94
C VAL A 166 -2.48 -0.58 -3.20
N PHE A 167 -2.69 0.73 -3.07
CA PHE A 167 -3.00 1.63 -4.18
C PHE A 167 -1.77 2.39 -4.64
N LEU A 168 -1.30 2.07 -5.84
CA LEU A 168 -0.15 2.70 -6.50
C LEU A 168 -0.63 3.74 -7.51
N GLN A 169 0.01 4.90 -7.50
CA GLN A 169 -0.33 6.02 -8.39
C GLN A 169 0.93 6.74 -8.90
N GLY A 170 0.89 7.18 -10.15
CA GLY A 170 1.93 8.02 -10.76
C GLY A 170 2.58 7.37 -11.97
N SER A 171 3.41 8.14 -12.69
CA SER A 171 4.03 7.74 -13.96
C SER A 171 4.86 6.46 -13.86
N ASN A 172 5.39 6.11 -12.68
CA ASN A 172 6.18 4.88 -12.48
C ASN A 172 5.31 3.62 -12.34
N PHE A 173 3.99 3.76 -12.34
CA PHE A 173 3.03 2.66 -12.21
C PHE A 173 2.05 2.60 -13.38
N ALA A 174 2.47 3.07 -14.56
CA ALA A 174 1.71 2.93 -15.78
C ALA A 174 1.54 1.44 -16.15
N THR A 175 0.31 1.01 -16.36
CA THR A 175 -0.05 -0.35 -16.82
C THR A 175 -0.25 -0.43 -18.34
N GLU A 176 -0.36 0.74 -18.97
CA GLU A 176 -0.49 0.96 -20.41
C GLU A 176 0.31 2.22 -20.78
N THR A 177 0.61 2.42 -22.07
CA THR A 177 1.26 3.65 -22.52
C THR A 177 0.31 4.83 -22.36
N VAL A 178 0.76 5.88 -21.67
CA VAL A 178 -0.02 7.11 -21.44
C VAL A 178 0.65 8.28 -22.16
N GLN A 179 -0.13 9.09 -22.86
CA GLN A 179 0.35 10.34 -23.46
C GLN A 179 0.13 11.50 -22.48
N ALA A 180 1.20 12.22 -22.15
CA ALA A 180 1.13 13.46 -21.39
C ALA A 180 1.42 14.64 -22.33
N PHE A 181 0.49 15.59 -22.37
CA PHE A 181 0.57 16.76 -23.24
C PHE A 181 1.23 17.94 -22.52
N ARG A 182 2.13 18.63 -23.23
CA ARG A 182 2.77 19.88 -22.82
C ARG A 182 1.83 21.08 -23.07
N PRO A 183 2.12 22.25 -22.48
CA PRO A 183 1.36 23.47 -22.76
C PRO A 183 1.32 23.89 -24.24
N ASP A 184 2.35 23.53 -25.01
CA ASP A 184 2.45 23.83 -26.45
C ASP A 184 1.67 22.82 -27.34
N GLY A 185 1.00 21.84 -26.74
CA GLY A 185 0.23 20.81 -27.44
C GLY A 185 1.05 19.60 -27.90
N SER A 186 2.39 19.64 -27.82
CA SER A 186 3.21 18.45 -28.04
C SER A 186 3.01 17.43 -26.91
N PHE A 187 3.37 16.17 -27.11
CA PHE A 187 3.22 15.14 -26.08
C PHE A 187 4.50 14.34 -25.84
N VAL A 188 4.53 13.66 -24.69
CA VAL A 188 5.54 12.68 -24.30
C VAL A 188 4.82 11.39 -23.91
N GLU A 189 5.34 10.26 -24.39
CA GLU A 189 4.82 8.95 -24.02
C GLU A 189 5.46 8.44 -22.73
N ILE A 190 4.60 8.05 -21.79
CA ILE A 190 4.96 7.31 -20.59
C ILE A 190 4.62 5.85 -20.86
N ARG A 191 5.63 5.11 -21.34
CA ARG A 191 5.50 3.70 -21.67
C ARG A 191 5.49 2.83 -20.42
N SER A 192 4.56 1.86 -20.37
CA SER A 192 4.47 0.90 -19.26
C SER A 192 5.63 -0.10 -19.22
N ASP A 193 6.30 -0.35 -20.35
CA ASP A 193 7.41 -1.31 -20.47
C ASP A 193 8.81 -0.68 -20.34
N SER A 194 8.89 0.61 -19.99
CA SER A 194 10.17 1.30 -19.83
C SER A 194 10.82 0.98 -18.48
N GLY A 195 11.92 0.23 -18.47
CA GLY A 195 12.68 -0.10 -17.26
C GLY A 195 13.28 1.12 -16.53
N ALA A 196 13.48 2.23 -17.23
CA ALA A 196 13.92 3.48 -16.60
C ALA A 196 12.82 4.08 -15.70
N MET A 197 11.55 3.80 -16.01
CA MET A 197 10.37 4.42 -15.39
C MET A 197 9.58 3.46 -14.51
N ASN A 198 9.18 2.30 -15.05
CA ASN A 198 8.22 1.42 -14.41
C ASN A 198 8.82 0.76 -13.15
N ARG A 199 8.06 0.74 -12.06
CA ARG A 199 8.45 0.15 -10.77
C ARG A 199 7.42 -0.83 -10.23
N ILE A 200 6.45 -1.27 -11.03
CA ILE A 200 5.46 -2.29 -10.64
C ILE A 200 6.17 -3.59 -10.27
N ASP A 201 7.19 -4.02 -11.02
CA ASP A 201 7.94 -5.24 -10.69
C ASP A 201 8.69 -5.18 -9.35
N ARG A 202 8.88 -3.97 -8.81
CA ARG A 202 9.43 -3.81 -7.46
C ARG A 202 8.45 -4.24 -6.39
N VAL A 203 7.15 -4.40 -6.67
CA VAL A 203 6.12 -4.73 -5.68
C VAL A 203 5.36 -6.03 -5.97
N THR A 204 5.48 -6.61 -7.16
CA THR A 204 4.77 -7.85 -7.55
C THR A 204 5.16 -9.06 -6.70
N ALA A 205 6.33 -9.09 -6.06
CA ALA A 205 6.62 -10.15 -5.10
C ALA A 205 5.66 -10.15 -3.89
N ALA A 206 4.94 -9.05 -3.63
CA ALA A 206 3.96 -8.98 -2.55
C ALA A 206 2.67 -9.77 -2.83
N ASN A 207 2.41 -10.12 -4.08
CA ASN A 207 1.28 -10.96 -4.48
C ASN A 207 1.73 -12.19 -5.27
N TYR A 208 2.99 -12.62 -5.11
CA TYR A 208 3.57 -13.77 -5.80
C TYR A 208 3.55 -13.64 -7.32
N CYS A 209 3.66 -12.41 -7.84
CA CYS A 209 3.61 -12.10 -9.26
C CYS A 209 2.30 -12.52 -9.94
N MET A 210 1.21 -12.66 -9.17
CA MET A 210 -0.12 -12.84 -9.71
C MET A 210 -0.61 -11.54 -10.40
N PRO A 211 -1.61 -11.62 -11.31
CA PRO A 211 -2.14 -10.44 -11.99
C PRO A 211 -2.54 -9.32 -11.03
N ILE A 212 -2.10 -8.09 -11.28
CA ILE A 212 -2.49 -6.92 -10.47
C ILE A 212 -3.95 -6.51 -10.75
N ASN A 213 -4.44 -5.52 -10.00
CA ASN A 213 -5.81 -4.97 -10.09
C ASN A 213 -6.88 -6.04 -9.80
N ARG A 214 -6.62 -6.91 -8.83
CA ARG A 214 -7.53 -7.98 -8.39
C ARG A 214 -7.57 -8.10 -6.88
N ASN A 215 -8.70 -8.58 -6.38
CA ASN A 215 -8.90 -8.92 -4.98
C ASN A 215 -8.31 -10.32 -4.68
N TYR A 216 -7.27 -10.35 -3.87
CA TYR A 216 -6.61 -11.56 -3.35
C TYR A 216 -6.83 -11.75 -1.85
N CYS A 217 -7.91 -11.20 -1.31
CA CYS A 217 -8.22 -11.28 0.11
C CYS A 217 -8.28 -12.73 0.62
N LYS A 218 -8.81 -13.67 -0.16
CA LYS A 218 -8.81 -15.09 0.21
C LYS A 218 -7.40 -15.67 0.09
N ASN A 219 -6.86 -16.23 1.19
CA ASN A 219 -5.55 -16.87 1.15
C ASN A 219 -5.58 -18.12 0.25
N ILE A 220 -4.46 -18.38 -0.41
CA ILE A 220 -4.29 -19.54 -1.30
C ILE A 220 -3.52 -20.60 -0.55
N PHE A 221 -3.96 -21.86 -0.62
CA PHE A 221 -3.22 -23.00 -0.08
C PHE A 221 -2.68 -23.83 -1.23
N ILE A 222 -1.37 -24.06 -1.24
CA ILE A 222 -0.70 -24.89 -2.24
C ILE A 222 -0.06 -26.11 -1.57
N GLY A 223 -0.07 -27.25 -2.25
CA GLY A 223 0.67 -28.43 -1.83
C GLY A 223 2.11 -28.39 -2.34
N HIS A 224 3.07 -28.76 -1.49
CA HIS A 224 4.44 -29.04 -1.91
C HIS A 224 4.96 -30.28 -1.19
N LYS A 225 5.08 -31.40 -1.93
CA LYS A 225 5.40 -32.71 -1.35
C LYS A 225 4.41 -33.05 -0.23
N ASN A 226 4.90 -33.21 1.00
CA ASN A 226 4.11 -33.57 2.18
C ASN A 226 3.68 -32.34 3.01
N SER A 227 3.86 -31.11 2.51
CA SER A 227 3.45 -29.89 3.20
C SER A 227 2.36 -29.12 2.46
N SER A 228 1.53 -28.42 3.23
CA SER A 228 0.62 -27.39 2.74
C SER A 228 1.19 -26.02 3.11
N ILE A 229 1.20 -25.10 2.16
CA ILE A 229 1.75 -23.75 2.32
C ILE A 229 0.62 -22.75 2.08
N MET A 230 0.38 -21.89 3.07
CA MET A 230 -0.54 -20.77 2.96
C MET A 230 0.17 -19.56 2.35
N LEU A 231 -0.44 -18.97 1.32
CA LEU A 231 0.04 -17.78 0.63
C LEU A 231 -0.86 -16.59 0.98
N GLN A 232 -0.25 -15.52 1.49
CA GLN A 232 -0.90 -14.27 1.86
C GLN A 232 -0.55 -13.18 0.84
N ALA A 233 -1.36 -13.08 -0.22
CA ALA A 233 -1.11 -12.21 -1.35
C ALA A 233 -1.75 -10.83 -1.15
N ALA A 234 -0.95 -9.76 -1.22
CA ALA A 234 -1.50 -8.40 -1.19
C ALA A 234 -2.33 -8.13 -2.45
N SER A 235 -3.42 -7.39 -2.30
CA SER A 235 -4.22 -6.92 -3.44
C SER A 235 -3.61 -5.61 -3.96
N ILE A 236 -2.78 -5.71 -5.00
CA ILE A 236 -2.05 -4.57 -5.58
C ILE A 236 -2.89 -3.96 -6.69
N TYR A 237 -3.22 -2.67 -6.56
CA TYR A 237 -3.90 -1.88 -7.58
C TYR A 237 -2.98 -0.78 -8.06
N ALA A 238 -2.75 -0.69 -9.38
CA ALA A 238 -1.77 0.22 -9.95
C ALA A 238 -2.31 0.90 -11.21
N ARG A 239 -2.02 2.20 -11.33
CA ARG A 239 -2.33 3.02 -12.51
C ARG A 239 -1.46 4.27 -12.55
N CYS A 240 -1.33 4.86 -13.73
CA CYS A 240 -0.69 6.16 -13.89
C CYS A 240 -1.58 7.30 -13.40
N ASN A 241 -2.84 7.32 -13.86
CA ASN A 241 -3.78 8.40 -13.58
C ASN A 241 -4.24 8.44 -12.12
N PRO A 242 -4.66 9.61 -11.60
CA PRO A 242 -5.19 9.73 -10.26
C PRO A 242 -6.35 8.78 -9.96
N TRP A 243 -6.37 8.23 -8.74
CA TRP A 243 -7.47 7.42 -8.24
C TRP A 243 -8.69 8.27 -7.92
N ARG A 244 -9.88 7.82 -8.33
CA ARG A 244 -11.14 8.39 -7.86
C ARG A 244 -11.53 7.73 -6.53
N GLU A 245 -12.08 8.52 -5.61
CA GLU A 245 -12.49 8.02 -4.30
C GLU A 245 -13.54 6.91 -4.36
N ASN A 246 -14.51 7.04 -5.28
CA ASN A 246 -15.55 6.03 -5.45
C ASN A 246 -14.97 4.68 -5.91
N GLU A 247 -14.00 4.70 -6.82
CA GLU A 247 -13.32 3.49 -7.32
C GLU A 247 -12.54 2.82 -6.17
N MET A 248 -11.76 3.60 -5.40
CA MET A 248 -11.05 3.07 -4.23
C MET A 248 -12.03 2.49 -3.19
N ARG A 249 -13.17 3.17 -2.97
CA ARG A 249 -14.20 2.71 -2.03
C ARG A 249 -14.78 1.38 -2.45
N GLU A 250 -15.11 1.21 -3.73
CA GLU A 250 -15.65 -0.05 -4.26
C GLU A 250 -14.66 -1.21 -4.07
N ILE A 251 -13.39 -1.00 -4.42
CA ILE A 251 -12.32 -1.98 -4.22
C ILE A 251 -12.15 -2.36 -2.75
N MET A 252 -12.09 -1.36 -1.87
CA MET A 252 -11.94 -1.58 -0.43
C MET A 252 -13.16 -2.29 0.19
N MET A 253 -14.38 -1.95 -0.27
CA MET A 253 -15.60 -2.64 0.16
C MET A 253 -15.59 -4.10 -0.30
N ASP A 254 -15.19 -4.38 -1.53
CA ASP A 254 -15.10 -5.76 -2.05
C ASP A 254 -14.14 -6.63 -1.21
N ILE A 255 -12.95 -6.10 -0.90
CA ILE A 255 -11.97 -6.77 -0.03
C ILE A 255 -12.52 -6.98 1.39
N ALA A 256 -13.17 -5.95 1.96
CA ALA A 256 -13.73 -6.04 3.31
C ALA A 256 -14.89 -7.05 3.39
N ARG A 257 -15.76 -7.09 2.38
CA ARG A 257 -16.85 -8.06 2.27
C ARG A 257 -16.29 -9.48 2.14
N THR A 258 -15.30 -9.69 1.29
CA THR A 258 -14.60 -10.98 1.15
C THR A 258 -14.03 -11.46 2.49
N SER A 259 -13.45 -10.55 3.28
CA SER A 259 -12.95 -10.88 4.63
C SER A 259 -14.05 -11.34 5.56
N ILE A 260 -15.16 -10.60 5.60
CA ILE A 260 -16.31 -10.92 6.45
C ILE A 260 -16.92 -12.27 6.03
N ASP A 261 -17.02 -12.55 4.73
CA ASP A 261 -17.53 -13.81 4.22
C ASP A 261 -16.66 -15.00 4.65
N ILE A 262 -15.33 -14.86 4.57
CA ILE A 262 -14.39 -15.88 5.05
C ILE A 262 -14.52 -16.08 6.56
N LEU A 263 -14.61 -14.98 7.33
CA LEU A 263 -14.80 -15.08 8.78
C LEU A 263 -16.12 -15.78 9.13
N ASN A 264 -17.22 -15.45 8.46
CA ASN A 264 -18.52 -16.09 8.69
C ASN A 264 -18.51 -17.60 8.37
N GLN A 265 -17.72 -18.04 7.39
CA GLN A 265 -17.58 -19.47 7.06
C GLN A 265 -16.83 -20.27 8.14
N LEU A 266 -16.00 -19.61 8.94
CA LEU A 266 -15.23 -20.22 10.02
C LEU A 266 -16.00 -20.26 11.36
N GLY A 267 -17.20 -19.67 11.39
CA GLY A 267 -18.05 -19.51 12.56
C GLY A 267 -17.59 -18.42 13.50
#